data_AF-A0A7S0PHG6-F1
#
_entry.id   AF-A0A7S0PHG6-F1
#
_cell.length_a   1.000
_cell.length_b   1.000
_cell.length_c   1.000
_cell.angle_alpha   90.00
_cell.angle_beta   90.00
_cell.angle_gamma   90.00
#
_symmetry.space_group_name_H-M   'P 1'
#
loop_
_entity.id
_entity.type
_entity.pdbx_description
1 polymer ?
#
loop_
_entity_poly.entity_id
_entity_poly.type
_entity_poly.pdbx_seq_one_letter_code
_entity_poly.pdbx_strand_id
1 'polypeptide(L)'
;LGYLILLRMSTNVSTRGRLIQVGVLKHCVTLALTKKGQKKILSDRSIDIARHVIAKLLVSTNPLILPASQKLSAVPHLLSILNETTGNSNQLPVFEALLALTNLAGDEACQDKIGK
;
A
#
# COMPACT_ATOMS: atom_id res chain seq x y z
N LEU A 1 12.73 11.91 4.50
CA LEU A 1 12.04 13.09 3.93
C LEU A 1 11.19 12.75 2.70
N GLY A 2 11.72 12.03 1.70
CA GLY A 2 10.97 11.68 0.48
C GLY A 2 9.64 10.93 0.68
N TYR A 3 9.56 9.98 1.62
CA TYR A 3 8.34 9.18 1.83
C TYR A 3 7.17 9.96 2.42
N LEU A 4 7.45 10.98 3.25
CA LEU A 4 6.40 11.88 3.76
C LEU A 4 5.81 12.75 2.64
N ILE A 5 6.62 13.13 1.65
CA ILE A 5 6.16 13.85 0.46
C ILE A 5 5.23 12.94 -0.35
N LEU A 6 5.63 11.68 -0.58
CA LEU A 6 4.77 10.71 -1.27
C LEU A 6 3.45 10.48 -0.52
N LEU A 7 3.49 10.36 0.80
CA LEU A 7 2.28 10.27 1.63
C LEU A 7 1.39 11.49 1.45
N ARG A 8 1.95 12.69 1.56
CA ARG A 8 1.20 13.94 1.39
C ARG A 8 0.59 14.07 -0.01
N MET A 9 1.34 13.70 -1.05
CA MET A 9 0.83 13.69 -2.42
C MET A 9 -0.29 12.67 -2.59
N SER A 10 -0.15 11.47 -2.03
CA SER A 10 -1.15 10.40 -2.13
C SER A 10 -2.48 10.71 -1.42
N THR A 11 -2.50 11.69 -0.51
CA THR A 11 -3.75 12.17 0.10
C THR A 11 -4.71 12.77 -0.93
N ASN A 12 -4.20 13.42 -1.97
CA ASN A 12 -5.04 14.01 -3.01
C ASN A 12 -5.44 12.95 -4.05
N VAL A 13 -6.73 12.74 -4.29
CA VAL A 13 -7.21 11.73 -5.26
C VAL A 13 -6.71 12.04 -6.68
N SER A 14 -6.63 13.32 -7.06
CA SER A 14 -6.25 13.79 -8.41
C SER A 14 -4.77 13.57 -8.75
N THR A 15 -3.93 13.16 -7.80
CA THR A 15 -2.50 12.85 -8.03
C THR A 15 -2.22 11.35 -8.02
N ARG A 16 -3.08 10.52 -7.43
CA ARG A 16 -2.84 9.08 -7.24
C ARG A 16 -2.59 8.34 -8.55
N GLY A 17 -3.39 8.60 -9.58
CA GLY A 17 -3.20 8.00 -10.90
C GLY A 17 -1.81 8.33 -11.50
N ARG A 18 -1.37 9.58 -11.37
CA ARG A 18 -0.03 10.00 -11.83
C ARG A 18 1.08 9.34 -11.02
N LEU A 19 0.92 9.24 -9.69
CA LEU A 19 1.89 8.55 -8.83
C LEU A 19 2.06 7.08 -9.23
N ILE A 20 0.97 6.42 -9.60
CA ILE A 20 1.02 5.04 -10.10
C ILE A 20 1.75 4.97 -11.45
N GLN A 21 1.42 5.85 -12.39
CA GLN A 21 2.05 5.88 -13.71
C GLN A 21 3.56 6.08 -13.65
N VAL A 22 4.06 6.90 -12.72
CA VAL A 22 5.52 7.09 -12.53
C VAL A 22 6.18 6.00 -11.66
N GLY A 23 5.43 4.96 -11.29
CA GLY A 23 5.98 3.77 -10.62
C GLY A 23 6.07 3.85 -9.09
N VAL A 24 5.39 4.80 -8.44
CA VAL A 24 5.41 4.93 -6.96
C VAL A 24 4.91 3.66 -6.27
N LEU A 25 3.85 3.02 -6.79
CA LEU A 25 3.34 1.77 -6.22
C LEU A 25 4.41 0.68 -6.18
N LYS A 26 5.09 0.44 -7.30
CA LYS A 26 6.18 -0.53 -7.40
C LYS A 26 7.32 -0.19 -6.45
N HIS A 27 7.69 1.09 -6.35
CA HIS A 27 8.72 1.56 -5.43
C HIS A 27 8.36 1.30 -3.96
N CYS A 28 7.13 1.65 -3.54
CA CYS A 28 6.67 1.44 -2.18
C CYS A 28 6.57 -0.05 -1.81
N VAL A 29 6.11 -0.91 -2.73
CA VAL A 29 6.10 -2.37 -2.53
C VAL A 29 7.53 -2.90 -2.34
N THR A 30 8.45 -2.48 -3.20
CA THR A 30 9.86 -2.89 -3.09
C THR A 30 10.47 -2.48 -1.74
N LEU A 31 10.15 -1.26 -1.28
CA LEU A 31 10.57 -0.77 0.03
C LEU A 31 9.92 -1.54 1.18
N ALA A 32 8.65 -1.91 1.06
CA ALA A 32 7.95 -2.65 2.10
C ALA A 32 8.39 -4.13 2.19
N LEU A 33 9.06 -4.65 1.16
CA LEU A 33 9.67 -5.99 1.15
C LEU A 33 11.07 -6.03 1.79
N THR A 34 11.69 -4.88 2.08
CA THR A 34 13.05 -4.84 2.62
C THR A 34 13.12 -5.59 3.96
N LYS A 35 13.87 -6.70 4.01
CA LYS A 35 13.93 -7.59 5.17
C LYS A 35 14.57 -6.90 6.39
N LYS A 36 14.18 -7.34 7.60
CA LYS A 36 14.68 -6.81 8.89
C LYS A 36 16.22 -6.71 9.00
N GLY A 37 16.99 -7.47 8.22
CA GLY A 37 18.45 -7.44 8.18
C GLY A 37 19.08 -6.28 7.37
N GLN A 38 18.33 -5.63 6.48
CA GLN A 38 18.78 -4.44 5.72
C GLN A 38 18.35 -3.12 6.37
N LYS A 39 17.79 -3.16 7.59
CA LYS A 39 17.31 -2.02 8.39
C LYS A 39 18.36 -0.96 8.73
N LYS A 40 19.65 -1.18 8.45
CA LYS A 40 20.71 -0.21 8.75
C LYS A 40 20.53 1.14 8.02
N ILE A 41 19.72 1.19 6.95
CA ILE A 41 19.52 2.38 6.12
C ILE A 41 18.09 2.95 6.21
N LEU A 42 17.09 2.12 6.55
CA LEU A 42 15.67 2.50 6.52
C LEU A 42 15.02 2.32 7.88
N SER A 43 14.37 3.37 8.38
CA SER A 43 13.60 3.32 9.62
C SER A 43 12.31 2.53 9.44
N ASP A 44 11.88 1.82 10.48
CA ASP A 44 10.59 1.10 10.50
C ASP A 44 9.42 2.03 10.13
N ARG A 45 9.49 3.29 10.59
CA ARG A 45 8.54 4.36 10.21
C ARG A 45 8.45 4.60 8.70
N SER A 46 9.55 4.45 7.95
CA SER A 46 9.53 4.64 6.49
C SER A 46 8.82 3.50 5.77
N ILE A 47 8.94 2.29 6.32
CA ILE A 47 8.24 1.10 5.84
C ILE A 47 6.73 1.28 6.08
N ASP A 48 6.33 1.72 7.27
CA ASP A 48 4.92 1.95 7.60
C ASP A 48 4.29 3.03 6.71
N ILE A 49 5.01 4.13 6.49
CA ILE A 49 4.58 5.18 5.57
C ILE A 49 4.41 4.61 4.15
N ALA A 50 5.32 3.77 3.67
CA ALA A 50 5.20 3.18 2.34
C ALA A 50 3.98 2.25 2.23
N ARG A 51 3.71 1.43 3.26
CA ARG A 51 2.48 0.61 3.31
C ARG A 51 1.23 1.49 3.29
N HIS A 52 1.24 2.61 4.02
CA HIS A 52 0.13 3.55 4.02
C HIS A 52 -0.07 4.23 2.65
N VAL A 53 1.02 4.59 1.97
CA VAL A 53 0.96 5.08 0.58
C VAL A 53 0.36 4.02 -0.35
N ILE A 54 0.76 2.75 -0.22
CA ILE A 54 0.18 1.64 -1.01
C ILE A 54 -1.33 1.60 -0.82
N ALA A 55 -1.82 1.62 0.43
CA ALA A 55 -3.25 1.65 0.71
C ALA A 55 -3.94 2.83 0.03
N LYS A 56 -3.48 4.06 0.24
CA LYS A 56 -4.08 5.26 -0.37
C LYS A 56 -4.12 5.24 -1.90
N LEU A 57 -3.06 4.77 -2.54
CA LEU A 57 -3.01 4.66 -4.00
C LEU A 57 -4.06 3.66 -4.51
N LEU A 58 -4.20 2.54 -3.81
CA LEU A 58 -5.09 1.45 -4.23
C LEU A 58 -6.56 1.65 -3.84
N VAL A 59 -6.90 2.59 -2.95
CA VAL A 59 -8.31 2.90 -2.63
C VAL A 59 -9.09 3.37 -3.87
N SER A 60 -8.49 4.24 -4.70
CA SER A 60 -9.22 4.95 -5.77
C SER A 60 -8.70 4.64 -7.17
N THR A 61 -7.81 3.67 -7.30
CA THR A 61 -7.26 3.29 -8.61
C THR A 61 -8.03 2.09 -9.13
N ASN A 62 -8.45 2.14 -10.39
CA ASN A 62 -9.07 0.99 -11.04
C ASN A 62 -8.06 -0.19 -11.07
N PRO A 63 -8.36 -1.35 -10.46
CA PRO A 63 -7.46 -2.50 -10.44
C PRO A 63 -7.18 -3.08 -11.84
N LEU A 64 -8.05 -2.87 -12.82
CA LEU A 64 -7.89 -3.41 -14.17
C LEU A 64 -6.73 -2.77 -14.94
N ILE A 65 -6.33 -1.54 -14.58
CA ILE A 65 -5.18 -0.87 -15.22
C ILE A 65 -3.82 -1.28 -14.62
N LEU A 66 -3.84 -2.04 -13.53
CA LEU A 66 -2.64 -2.50 -12.85
C LEU A 66 -2.27 -3.92 -13.30
N PRO A 67 -0.98 -4.19 -13.57
CA PRO A 67 -0.52 -5.56 -13.79
C PRO A 67 -0.85 -6.46 -12.59
N ALA A 68 -1.26 -7.71 -12.85
CA ALA A 68 -1.59 -8.67 -11.80
C ALA A 68 -0.45 -8.83 -10.77
N SER A 69 0.80 -8.81 -11.22
CA SER A 69 1.97 -8.88 -10.35
C SER A 69 2.04 -7.73 -9.34
N GLN A 70 1.66 -6.51 -9.72
CA GLN A 70 1.67 -5.35 -8.82
C GLN A 70 0.55 -5.45 -7.78
N LYS A 71 -0.65 -5.85 -8.20
CA LYS A 71 -1.80 -6.05 -7.30
C LYS A 71 -1.48 -7.11 -6.25
N LEU A 72 -1.05 -8.29 -6.70
CA LEU A 72 -0.74 -9.43 -5.83
C LEU A 72 0.44 -9.18 -4.88
N SER A 73 1.37 -8.30 -5.27
CA SER A 73 2.51 -7.92 -4.42
C SER A 73 2.11 -6.88 -3.36
N ALA A 74 1.04 -6.12 -3.57
CA ALA A 74 0.54 -5.16 -2.60
C ALA A 74 -0.28 -5.80 -1.46
N VAL A 75 -1.01 -6.89 -1.75
CA VAL A 75 -1.92 -7.57 -0.78
C VAL A 75 -1.26 -7.86 0.58
N PRO A 76 -0.06 -8.48 0.67
CA PRO A 76 0.55 -8.79 1.98
C PRO A 76 0.83 -7.55 2.84
N HIS A 77 1.12 -6.41 2.19
CA HIS A 77 1.38 -5.16 2.89
C HIS A 77 0.10 -4.52 3.45
N LEU A 78 -1.02 -4.68 2.74
CA LEU A 78 -2.33 -4.24 3.22
C LEU A 78 -2.77 -5.08 4.43
N LEU A 79 -2.61 -6.40 4.36
CA LEU A 79 -2.91 -7.30 5.49
C LEU A 79 -2.01 -7.02 6.70
N SER A 80 -0.74 -6.66 6.48
CA SER A 80 0.18 -6.25 7.56
C SER A 80 -0.35 -5.06 8.35
N ILE A 81 -0.95 -4.05 7.69
CA ILE A 81 -1.52 -2.87 8.36
C ILE A 81 -2.68 -3.27 9.27
N LEU A 82 -3.52 -4.21 8.84
CA LEU A 82 -4.65 -4.69 9.64
C LEU A 82 -4.18 -5.40 10.92
N ASN A 83 -3.10 -6.19 10.83
CA ASN A 83 -2.57 -6.97 11.95
C ASN A 83 -1.78 -6.13 12.97
N GLU A 84 -1.14 -5.04 12.52
CA GLU A 84 -0.28 -4.20 13.38
C GLU A 84 -1.07 -3.23 14.29
N THR A 85 -2.40 -3.12 14.14
CA THR A 85 -3.19 -2.01 14.72
C THR A 85 -3.95 -2.35 16.02
N THR A 86 -3.66 -3.49 16.65
CA THR A 86 -4.30 -3.91 17.92
C THR A 86 -4.02 -2.99 19.13
N GLY A 87 -3.24 -1.91 18.99
CA GLY A 87 -2.95 -0.95 20.08
C GLY A 87 -2.86 0.54 19.69
N ASN A 88 -3.19 0.94 18.45
CA ASN A 88 -3.05 2.34 18.00
C ASN A 88 -4.41 3.07 17.93
N SER A 89 -4.46 4.32 18.41
CA SER A 89 -5.66 5.16 18.35
C SER A 89 -6.00 5.65 16.94
N ASN A 90 -5.02 5.66 16.02
CA ASN A 90 -5.23 6.08 14.64
C ASN A 90 -5.62 4.90 13.74
N GLN A 91 -6.93 4.72 13.55
CA GLN A 91 -7.52 3.65 12.73
C GLN A 91 -7.60 3.99 11.24
N LEU A 92 -7.20 5.19 10.82
CA LEU A 92 -7.30 5.62 9.43
C LEU A 92 -6.52 4.72 8.44
N PRO A 93 -5.27 4.31 8.72
CA PRO A 93 -4.54 3.42 7.83
C PRO A 93 -5.23 2.05 7.65
N VAL A 94 -5.87 1.53 8.69
CA VAL A 94 -6.65 0.28 8.66
C VAL A 94 -7.85 0.42 7.75
N PHE A 95 -8.63 1.49 7.93
CA PHE A 95 -9.79 1.76 7.08
C PHE A 95 -9.39 1.89 5.60
N GLU A 96 -8.30 2.60 5.31
CA GLU A 96 -7.80 2.74 3.94
C GLU A 96 -7.25 1.43 3.38
N ALA A 97 -6.62 0.59 4.21
CA ALA A 97 -6.18 -0.74 3.79
C ALA A 97 -7.37 -1.66 3.47
N LEU A 98 -8.44 -1.62 4.25
CA LEU A 98 -9.68 -2.37 3.98
C LEU A 98 -10.33 -1.90 2.67
N LEU A 99 -10.48 -0.60 2.46
CA LEU A 99 -11.03 -0.07 1.21
C LEU A 99 -10.18 -0.47 -0.01
N ALA A 100 -8.85 -0.44 0.12
CA ALA A 100 -7.95 -0.89 -0.94
C ALA A 100 -8.11 -2.39 -1.22
N LEU A 101 -8.24 -3.22 -0.19
CA LEU A 101 -8.49 -4.65 -0.34
C LEU A 101 -9.84 -4.94 -1.00
N THR A 102 -10.91 -4.24 -0.60
CA THR A 102 -12.23 -4.36 -1.24
C THR A 102 -12.17 -3.96 -2.71
N ASN A 103 -11.45 -2.87 -3.03
CA ASN A 103 -11.27 -2.45 -4.41
C ASN A 103 -10.50 -3.50 -5.24
N LEU A 104 -9.48 -4.13 -4.65
CA LEU A 104 -8.76 -5.25 -5.29
C LEU A 104 -9.61 -6.53 -5.39
N ALA A 105 -10.47 -6.82 -4.43
CA ALA A 105 -11.32 -8.01 -4.43
C ALA A 105 -12.36 -8.03 -5.56
N GLY A 106 -12.62 -6.89 -6.19
CA GLY A 106 -13.38 -6.83 -7.44
C GLY A 106 -12.69 -7.51 -8.64
N ASP A 107 -11.40 -7.84 -8.51
CA ASP A 107 -10.62 -8.58 -9.50
C ASP A 107 -10.38 -10.02 -9.03
N GLU A 108 -10.82 -11.00 -9.82
CA GLU A 108 -10.73 -12.44 -9.52
C GLU A 108 -9.32 -12.88 -9.15
N ALA A 109 -8.30 -12.33 -9.82
CA ALA A 109 -6.90 -12.66 -9.55
C ALA A 109 -6.49 -12.36 -8.10
N CYS A 110 -7.11 -11.37 -7.47
CA CYS A 110 -6.77 -10.94 -6.11
C CYS A 110 -7.59 -11.66 -5.02
N GLN A 111 -8.74 -12.23 -5.35
CA GLN A 111 -9.64 -12.86 -4.38
C GLN A 111 -8.97 -14.03 -3.64
N ASP A 112 -8.27 -14.90 -4.39
CA ASP A 112 -7.54 -16.06 -3.86
C ASP A 112 -6.48 -15.73 -2.80
N LYS A 113 -5.95 -14.50 -2.84
CA LYS A 113 -4.88 -14.06 -1.94
C LYS A 113 -5.38 -13.24 -0.76
N ILE A 114 -6.63 -12.77 -0.82
CA ILE A 114 -7.29 -12.03 0.26
C ILE A 114 -8.08 -12.99 1.16
N GLY A 115 -8.68 -14.04 0.59
CA GLY A 115 -9.47 -15.03 1.34
C GLY A 115 -8.66 -16.14 2.03
N LYS A 116 -7.33 -16.14 1.91
CA LYS A 116 -6.41 -17.06 2.59
C LYS A 116 -5.71 -16.35 3.74
#